data_AF-A0A662GD41-F1
#
_entry.id   AF-A0A662GD41-F1
#
_cell.length_a   1.000
_cell.length_b   1.000
_cell.length_c   1.000
_cell.angle_alpha   90.00
_cell.angle_beta   90.00
_cell.angle_gamma   90.00
#
_symmetry.space_group_name_H-M   'P 1'
#
loop_
_entity.id
_entity.type
_entity.pdbx_description
1 polymer ?
#
loop_
_entity_poly.entity_id
_entity_poly.type
_entity_poly.pdbx_seq_one_letter_code
_entity_poly.pdbx_strand_id
1 'polypeptide(L)' 'MEGKRNYSTSSHPHHVETVTFEEFRRLDIRVGRIVAVERIRRARRLLLLKVDLGEEERQLVAGLAG' A
#
# COMPACT_ATOMS: atom_id res chain seq x y z
N MET A 1 -5.90 -29.64 31.07
CA MET A 1 -5.11 -29.53 29.83
C MET A 1 -5.43 -28.19 29.20
N GLU A 2 -4.60 -27.18 29.40
CA GLU A 2 -4.84 -25.83 28.86
C GLU A 2 -3.58 -25.39 28.12
N GLY A 3 -3.70 -25.35 26.79
CA GLY A 3 -2.60 -25.10 25.88
C GLY A 3 -2.12 -23.66 25.97
N LYS A 4 -0.92 -23.47 26.52
CA LYS A 4 -0.23 -22.17 26.52
C LYS A 4 0.17 -21.81 25.07
N ARG A 5 -0.49 -20.80 24.49
CA ARG A 5 0.01 -20.12 23.29
C ARG A 5 1.02 -19.06 23.74
N ASN A 6 2.30 -19.35 23.58
CA ASN A 6 3.37 -18.40 23.89
C ASN A 6 3.45 -17.36 22.75
N TYR A 7 2.94 -16.15 22.99
CA TYR A 7 3.33 -15.00 22.17
C TYR A 7 4.73 -14.58 22.61
N SER A 8 5.74 -14.81 21.75
CA SER A 8 7.05 -14.21 21.97
C SER A 8 6.92 -12.70 21.77
N THR A 9 6.82 -11.94 22.85
CA THR A 9 7.00 -10.49 22.82
C THR A 9 8.42 -10.22 22.34
N SER A 10 8.60 -9.85 21.08
CA SER A 10 9.90 -9.42 20.57
C SER A 10 10.26 -8.11 21.29
N SER A 11 11.30 -8.14 22.10
CA SER A 11 11.79 -7.02 22.94
C SER A 11 12.49 -5.90 22.14
N HIS A 12 12.12 -5.70 20.88
CA HIS A 12 12.69 -4.63 20.06
C HIS A 12 11.82 -3.38 20.22
N PRO A 13 12.36 -2.25 20.73
CA PRO A 13 11.63 -1.00 20.71
C PRO A 13 11.36 -0.63 19.25
N HIS A 14 10.09 -0.53 18.88
CA HIS A 14 9.67 0.07 17.62
C HIS A 14 9.96 1.57 17.70
N HIS A 15 11.18 1.97 17.39
CA HIS A 15 11.49 3.37 17.13
C HIS A 15 10.88 3.73 15.78
N VAL A 16 9.68 4.30 15.82
CA VAL A 16 9.10 4.97 14.66
C VAL A 16 9.80 6.32 14.55
N GLU A 17 10.70 6.45 13.59
CA GLU A 17 11.30 7.75 13.27
C GLU A 17 10.18 8.71 12.84
N THR A 18 10.10 9.85 13.53
CA THR A 18 9.11 10.89 13.22
C THR A 18 9.64 11.80 12.12
N VAL A 19 8.76 12.18 11.19
CA VAL A 19 9.03 13.20 10.17
C VAL A 19 8.34 14.51 10.52
N THR A 20 8.83 15.63 10.00
CA THR A 20 8.19 16.94 10.15
C THR A 20 6.90 17.03 9.33
N PHE A 21 6.01 17.96 9.71
CA PHE A 21 4.79 18.21 8.95
C PHE A 21 5.09 18.75 7.55
N GLU A 22 6.13 19.57 7.42
CA GLU A 22 6.61 20.12 6.16
C GLU A 22 7.05 19.01 5.21
N GLU A 23 7.73 17.97 5.71
CA GLU A 23 8.11 16.79 4.92
C GLU A 23 6.91 16.03 4.40
N PHE A 24 5.93 15.77 5.26
CA PHE A 24 4.68 15.13 4.86
C PHE A 24 3.93 15.97 3.80
N ARG A 25 3.84 17.28 3.98
CA ARG A 25 3.12 18.21 3.10
C ARG A 25 3.72 18.28 1.68
N ARG A 26 4.98 17.92 1.48
CA ARG A 26 5.58 17.86 0.13
C ARG A 26 5.04 16.71 -0.72
N LEU A 27 4.37 15.72 -0.12
CA LEU A 27 3.76 14.61 -0.85
C LEU A 27 2.42 15.04 -1.46
N ASP A 28 2.26 14.83 -2.76
CA ASP A 28 0.99 15.04 -3.46
C ASP A 28 0.15 13.75 -3.42
N ILE A 29 -0.60 13.59 -2.34
CA ILE A 29 -1.48 12.43 -2.12
C ILE A 29 -2.89 12.81 -2.56
N ARG A 30 -3.45 12.04 -3.51
CA ARG A 30 -4.77 12.32 -4.11
C ARG A 30 -5.70 11.12 -4.00
N VAL A 31 -7.01 11.41 -3.99
CA VAL A 31 -8.06 10.41 -4.18
C VAL A 31 -8.34 10.29 -5.67
N GLY A 32 -8.36 9.06 -6.17
CA GLY A 32 -8.66 8.75 -7.57
C GLY A 32 -9.66 7.62 -7.71
N ARG A 33 -10.36 7.59 -8.83
CA ARG A 33 -11.31 6.52 -9.18
C ARG A 33 -10.62 5.51 -10.10
N ILE A 34 -10.67 4.24 -9.74
CA ILE A 34 -10.21 3.18 -10.64
C ILE A 34 -11.19 3.07 -11.80
N VAL A 35 -10.70 3.19 -13.04
CA VAL A 35 -11.52 3.12 -14.26
C VAL A 35 -11.28 1.86 -15.09
N ALA A 36 -10.12 1.22 -14.92
CA ALA A 36 -9.81 -0.07 -15.53
C ALA A 36 -8.82 -0.86 -14.67
N VAL A 37 -8.90 -2.19 -14.75
CA VAL A 37 -8.01 -3.12 -14.04
C VAL A 37 -7.70 -4.32 -14.93
N GLU A 38 -6.42 -4.67 -15.03
CA GLU A 38 -5.97 -5.84 -15.78
C GLU A 38 -4.95 -6.65 -14.97
N ARG A 39 -4.92 -7.97 -15.18
CA ARG A 39 -3.83 -8.81 -14.64
C ARG A 39 -2.59 -8.64 -15.51
N ILE A 40 -1.44 -8.42 -14.88
CA ILE A 40 -0.17 -8.40 -15.59
C ILE A 40 0.23 -9.83 -15.94
N ARG A 41 0.43 -10.09 -17.25
CA ARG A 41 0.88 -11.40 -17.73
C ARG A 41 2.17 -11.81 -17.01
N ARG A 42 2.23 -13.07 -16.56
CA ARG A 42 3.37 -13.64 -15.82
C ARG A 42 3.64 -13.03 -14.43
N ALA A 43 2.76 -12.18 -13.91
CA ALA A 43 2.82 -11.72 -12.53
C ALA A 43 1.73 -12.40 -11.69
N ARG A 44 2.11 -13.01 -10.56
CA ARG A 44 1.16 -13.74 -9.71
C ARG A 44 0.28 -12.81 -8.87
N ARG A 45 0.85 -11.69 -8.42
CA ARG A 45 0.25 -10.79 -7.41
C ARG A 45 0.02 -9.36 -7.89
N LEU A 46 0.24 -9.07 -9.17
CA LEU A 46 0.21 -7.69 -9.68
C LEU A 46 -1.01 -7.43 -10.57
N LEU A 47 -1.62 -6.27 -10.35
CA LEU A 47 -2.65 -5.68 -11.20
C LEU A 47 -2.11 -4.40 -11.83
N LEU A 48 -2.47 -4.18 -13.09
CA LEU A 48 -2.34 -2.91 -13.77
C LEU A 48 -3.64 -2.13 -13.56
N LEU A 49 -3.56 -0.95 -12.97
CA LEU A 49 -4.70 -0.09 -12.69
C LEU A 49 -4.61 1.15 -13.57
N LYS A 50 -5.74 1.55 -14.17
CA LYS A 50 -5.93 2.89 -14.70
C LYS A 50 -6.77 3.68 -13.70
N VAL A 51 -6.26 4.81 -13.23
CA VAL A 51 -6.88 5.63 -12.20
C VAL A 51 -7.12 7.03 -12.74
N ASP A 52 -8.36 7.46 -12.69
CA ASP A 52 -8.82 8.81 -13.02
C ASP A 52 -8.68 9.71 -11.79
N LEU A 53 -7.94 10.81 -11.96
CA LEU A 53 -7.66 11.84 -10.95
C LEU A 53 -8.47 13.13 -11.21
N GLY A 54 -9.45 13.09 -12.11
CA GLY A 54 -10.30 14.20 -12.53
C GLY A 54 -9.77 14.92 -13.78
N GLU A 55 -8.54 15.44 -13.71
CA GLU A 55 -7.91 16.15 -14.83
C GLU A 55 -7.09 15.23 -15.75
N GLU A 56 -6.65 14.09 -15.23
CA GLU A 56 -5.80 13.14 -15.93
C GLU A 56 -6.06 11.71 -15.47
N GLU A 57 -5.65 10.76 -16.30
CA GLU A 57 -5.62 9.35 -15.94
C GLU A 57 -4.17 8.87 -15.83
N ARG A 58 -3.86 8.12 -14.77
CA ARG A 58 -2.54 7.52 -14.54
C ARG A 58 -2.61 6.00 -14.52
N GLN A 59 -1.53 5.37 -14.97
CA GLN A 59 -1.34 3.93 -14.90
C GLN A 59 -0.48 3.56 -13.68
N LEU A 60 -0.97 2.64 -12.84
CA LEU A 60 -0.31 2.18 -11.62
C LEU A 60 -0.19 0.66 -11.62
N VAL A 61 0.84 0.12 -10.95
CA VAL A 61 0.98 -1.31 -10.70
C VAL A 61 0.83 -1.57 -9.20
N ALA A 62 -0.11 -2.43 -8.83
CA ALA A 62 -0.41 -2.71 -7.42
C ALA A 62 -0.35 -4.22 -7.12
N GLY A 63 0.23 -4.55 -5.96
CA GLY A 63 0.36 -5.92 -5.44
C GLY A 63 -0.93 -6.51 -4.85
N LEU A 64 -2.08 -6.30 -5.50
CA LEU A 64 -3.41 -6.62 -4.98
C LEU A 64 -4.04 -7.86 -5.63
N ALA A 65 -3.33 -8.58 -6.50
CA ALA A 65 -3.89 -9.80 -7.10
C ALA A 65 -3.82 -10.94 -6.07
N GLY A 66 -4.95 -11.16 -5.38
CA GLY A 66 -5.24 -12.33 -4.55
C GLY A 66 -5.77 -13.51 -5.35
#